data_AF-A0AAJ1FCI6-F1
#
_entry.id   AF-A0AAJ1FCI6-F1
#
_cell.length_a   1.000
_cell.length_b   1.000
_cell.length_c   1.000
_cell.angle_alpha   90.00
_cell.angle_beta   90.00
_cell.angle_gamma   90.00
#
_symmetry.space_group_name_H-M   'P 1'
#
loop_
_entity.id
_entity.type
_entity.pdbx_description
1 polymer ?
#
loop_
_entity_poly.entity_id
_entity_poly.type
_entity_poly.pdbx_seq_one_letter_code
_entity_poly.pdbx_strand_id
1 'polypeptide(L)'
;MKATTKYNLSKIMKNAWYLKRANVSMSFSTCLKKAWRNEKLAIMTAKIENRPTEQPKATEYRPELLIVPADYYGNSRTYYGD
;
A
#
# COMPACT_ATOMS: atom_id res chain seq x y z
N MET A 1 14.10 12.69 19.55
CA MET A 1 14.91 11.50 19.20
C MET A 1 14.23 10.78 18.04
N LYS A 2 14.85 10.67 16.85
CA LYS A 2 14.32 9.81 15.78
C LYS A 2 14.39 8.37 16.29
N ALA A 3 13.25 7.73 16.52
CA ALA A 3 13.21 6.31 16.83
C ALA A 3 13.76 5.55 15.62
N THR A 4 15.05 5.24 15.65
CA THR A 4 15.69 4.36 14.67
C THR A 4 15.04 3.00 14.86
N THR A 5 14.01 2.70 14.07
CA THR A 5 13.31 1.41 14.15
C THR A 5 14.32 0.33 13.79
N LYS A 6 14.98 -0.23 14.79
CA LYS A 6 16.03 -1.22 14.61
C LYS A 6 15.35 -2.53 14.22
N TYR A 7 15.66 -3.02 13.03
CA TYR A 7 15.16 -4.31 12.57
C TYR A 7 15.58 -5.42 13.55
N ASN A 8 14.65 -6.33 13.88
CA ASN A 8 14.96 -7.48 14.72
C ASN A 8 15.62 -8.58 13.87
N LEU A 9 16.95 -8.56 13.80
CA LEU A 9 17.74 -9.48 12.97
C LEU A 9 17.50 -10.96 13.33
N SER A 10 17.37 -11.27 14.63
CA SER A 10 17.10 -12.63 15.09
C SER A 10 15.74 -13.13 14.62
N LYS A 11 14.72 -12.27 14.63
CA LYS A 11 13.38 -12.60 14.09
C LYS A 11 13.43 -12.84 12.58
N ILE A 12 14.16 -12.01 11.83
CA ILE A 12 14.32 -12.18 10.38
C ILE A 12 15.00 -13.52 10.06
N MET A 13 16.07 -13.88 10.77
CA MET A 13 16.76 -15.14 10.56
C MET A 13 15.90 -16.37 10.90
N LYS A 14 15.15 -16.34 12.02
CA LYS A 14 14.19 -17.39 12.36
C LYS A 14 13.14 -17.56 11.26
N ASN A 15 12.57 -16.46 10.76
CA ASN A 15 11.57 -16.50 9.69
C ASN A 15 12.15 -17.04 8.37
N ALA A 16 13.38 -16.64 8.02
CA ALA A 16 14.06 -17.19 6.85
C ALA A 16 14.29 -18.70 6.98
N TRP A 17 14.65 -19.17 8.18
CA TRP A 17 14.82 -20.59 8.48
C TRP A 17 13.51 -21.37 8.38
N TYR A 18 12.41 -20.84 8.92
CA TYR A 18 11.08 -21.44 8.77
C TYR A 18 10.67 -21.54 7.29
N LEU A 19 10.88 -20.48 6.51
CA LEU A 19 10.59 -20.50 5.07
C LEU A 19 11.42 -21.55 4.32
N LYS A 20 12.69 -21.73 4.69
CA LYS A 20 13.56 -22.77 4.10
C LYS A 20 13.10 -24.17 4.49
N ARG A 21 12.65 -24.38 5.73
CA ARG A 21 12.09 -25.66 6.16
C ARG A 21 10.78 -25.99 5.43
N ALA A 22 9.92 -25.00 5.25
CA ALA A 22 8.65 -25.17 4.53
C ALA A 22 8.84 -25.33 3.02
N ASN A 23 9.87 -24.71 2.44
CA ASN A 23 10.14 -24.71 1.00
C ASN A 23 11.54 -25.27 0.72
N VAL A 24 11.65 -26.60 0.63
CA VAL A 24 12.93 -27.29 0.44
C VAL A 24 13.63 -26.87 -0.86
N SER A 25 12.85 -26.63 -1.92
CA SER A 25 13.33 -26.21 -3.25
C SER A 25 13.90 -24.79 -3.30
N MET A 26 13.53 -23.92 -2.36
CA MET A 26 13.99 -22.54 -2.36
C MET A 26 15.40 -22.43 -1.77
N SER A 27 16.27 -21.64 -2.39
CA SER A 27 17.57 -21.31 -1.79
C SER A 27 17.40 -20.49 -0.50
N PHE A 28 18.32 -20.67 0.44
CA PHE A 28 18.29 -19.94 1.71
C PHE A 28 18.37 -18.42 1.50
N SER A 29 19.16 -17.96 0.52
CA SER A 29 19.25 -16.54 0.16
C SER A 29 17.91 -15.96 -0.30
N THR A 30 17.10 -16.74 -1.01
CA THR A 30 15.74 -16.30 -1.42
C THR A 30 14.80 -16.24 -0.23
N CYS A 31 14.88 -17.20 0.69
CA CYS A 31 14.10 -17.20 1.94
C CYS A 31 14.45 -15.99 2.82
N LEU A 32 15.74 -15.66 2.91
CA LEU A 32 16.23 -14.50 3.64
C LEU A 32 15.72 -13.18 3.02
N LYS A 33 15.80 -13.02 1.70
CA LYS A 33 15.23 -11.85 1.00
C LYS A 33 13.73 -11.68 1.26
N LYS A 34 12.96 -12.78 1.24
CA LYS A 34 11.52 -12.76 1.58
C LYS A 34 11.27 -12.33 3.02
N ALA A 35 11.99 -12.90 3.98
CA ALA A 35 11.86 -12.54 5.40
C ALA A 35 12.19 -11.06 5.66
N TRP A 36 13.23 -10.53 5.01
CA TRP A 36 13.59 -9.11 5.06
C TRP A 36 12.51 -8.19 4.50
N ARG A 37 11.91 -8.54 3.37
CA ARG A 37 10.78 -7.77 2.82
C ARG A 37 9.59 -7.76 3.77
N ASN A 38 9.27 -8.92 4.37
CA ASN A 38 8.15 -9.02 5.30
C ASN A 38 8.35 -8.13 6.55
N GLU A 39 9.54 -8.13 7.16
CA GLU A 39 9.81 -7.29 8.34
C GLU A 39 9.79 -5.78 8.00
N LYS A 40 10.26 -5.40 6.81
CA LYS A 40 10.14 -4.00 6.34
C LYS A 40 8.69 -3.56 6.21
N LEU A 41 7.83 -4.40 5.61
CA LEU A 41 6.40 -4.13 5.50
C LEU A 41 5.75 -4.06 6.88
N ALA A 42 6.03 -5.00 7.77
CA ALA A 42 5.50 -5.00 9.13
C ALA A 42 5.85 -3.72 9.90
N ILE A 43 7.08 -3.22 9.75
CA ILE A 43 7.49 -1.94 10.35
C ILE A 43 6.77 -0.74 9.72
N MET A 44 6.56 -0.74 8.41
CA MET A 44 5.79 0.31 7.73
C MET A 44 4.32 0.30 8.19
N THR A 45 3.69 -0.88 8.24
CA THR A 45 2.32 -1.06 8.74
C THR A 45 2.20 -0.61 10.19
N ALA A 46 3.11 -1.05 11.07
CA ALA A 46 3.10 -0.63 12.47
C ALA A 46 3.29 0.88 12.63
N LYS A 47 4.03 1.55 11.74
CA LYS A 47 4.16 3.03 11.75
C LYS A 47 2.88 3.74 11.29
N ILE A 48 2.12 3.13 10.38
CA ILE A 48 0.81 3.65 9.97
C ILE A 48 -0.19 3.49 11.12
N GLU A 49 -0.20 2.34 11.78
CA GLU A 49 -1.10 2.03 12.90
C GLU A 49 -0.78 2.80 14.18
N ASN A 50 0.51 3.04 14.48
CA ASN A 50 0.92 3.87 15.64
C ASN A 50 0.87 5.38 15.35
N ARG A 51 0.41 5.80 14.16
CA ARG A 51 0.03 7.19 13.93
C ARG A 51 -1.29 7.39 14.66
N PRO A 52 -1.45 8.38 15.56
CA PRO A 52 -2.77 8.71 16.08
C PRO A 52 -3.66 8.94 14.86
N THR A 53 -4.67 8.09 14.72
CA THR A 53 -5.64 8.20 13.66
C THR A 53 -6.53 9.38 14.05
N GLU A 54 -6.04 10.60 13.84
CA GLU A 54 -6.94 11.62 13.33
C GLU A 54 -7.41 11.06 12.00
N GLN A 55 -8.52 10.33 12.06
CA GLN A 55 -9.29 9.99 10.89
C GLN A 55 -9.34 11.28 10.07
N PRO A 56 -8.94 11.29 8.79
CA PRO A 56 -9.49 12.31 7.92
C PRO A 56 -11.00 12.09 8.03
N LYS A 57 -11.66 13.01 8.75
CA LYS A 57 -13.11 13.08 8.91
C LYS A 57 -13.67 12.72 7.54
N ALA A 58 -14.38 11.59 7.49
CA ALA A 58 -14.89 10.99 6.26
C ALA A 58 -15.27 12.10 5.31
N THR A 59 -14.60 12.18 4.15
CA THR A 59 -14.78 13.22 3.16
C THR A 59 -16.28 13.36 2.95
N GLU A 60 -16.83 14.44 3.52
CA GLU A 60 -18.25 14.73 3.51
C GLU A 60 -18.62 14.78 2.03
N TYR A 61 -19.55 13.93 1.60
CA TYR A 61 -20.01 13.88 0.22
C TYR A 61 -20.52 15.28 -0.13
N ARG A 62 -19.71 16.04 -0.89
CA ARG A 62 -20.07 17.36 -1.43
C ARG A 62 -20.57 17.15 -2.86
N PRO A 63 -21.89 17.04 -3.08
CA PRO A 63 -22.46 16.85 -4.43
C PRO A 63 -22.21 18.06 -5.34
N GLU A 64 -21.84 19.21 -4.79
CA GLU A 64 -21.66 20.46 -5.54
C GLU A 64 -20.45 20.45 -6.49
N LEU A 65 -19.49 19.52 -6.32
CA LEU A 65 -18.35 19.35 -7.23
C LEU A 65 -18.62 18.35 -8.37
N LEU A 66 -19.74 17.61 -8.33
CA LEU A 66 -20.15 16.65 -9.36
C LEU A 66 -21.17 17.22 -10.35
N ILE A 67 -21.58 18.49 -10.19
CA ILE A 67 -22.46 19.16 -11.14
C ILE A 67 -21.63 19.47 -12.39
N VAL A 68 -21.65 18.53 -13.34
CA VAL A 68 -21.23 18.79 -14.71
C VAL A 68 -22.14 19.91 -15.23
N PRO A 69 -21.60 21.05 -15.71
CA PRO A 69 -22.41 22.09 -16.33
C PRO A 69 -23.24 21.48 -17.47
N ALA A 70 -24.52 21.83 -17.56
CA ALA A 70 -25.45 21.28 -18.57
C ALA A 70 -24.96 21.48 -20.01
N ASP A 71 -23.98 22.36 -20.19
CA ASP A 71 -23.40 22.78 -21.46
C ASP A 71 -22.22 21.90 -21.91
N TYR A 72 -21.78 20.92 -21.08
CA TYR A 72 -20.59 20.10 -21.34
C TYR A 72 -20.75 19.13 -22.53
N TYR A 73 -21.98 18.70 -22.83
CA TYR A 73 -22.30 18.03 -24.09
C TYR A 73 -22.88 19.06 -25.07
N GLY A 74 -22.01 19.96 -25.52
CA GLY A 74 -22.34 20.94 -26.55
C GLY A 74 -22.90 20.27 -27.80
N ASN A 75 -24.16 20.57 -28.10
CA ASN A 75 -24.74 20.67 -29.44
C ASN A 75 -24.22 19.66 -30.49
N SER A 76 -24.55 18.38 -30.35
CA SER A 76 -24.35 17.38 -31.41
C SER A 76 -25.46 17.46 -32.46
N ARG A 77 -25.45 18.53 -33.25
CA ARG A 77 -26.20 18.63 -34.52
C ARG A 77 -25.28 19.12 -35.62
N THR A 78 -24.38 18.24 -36.06
CA THR A 78 -23.72 18.37 -37.36
C THR A 78 -23.49 16.97 -37.93
N TYR A 79 -24.41 16.58 -38.81
CA TYR A 79 -24.28 15.45 -39.73
C TYR A 79 -23.22 15.82 -40.76
N TYR A 80 -22.11 15.08 -40.80
CA TYR A 80 -21.21 15.09 -41.96
C TYR A 80 -21.41 13.78 -42.70
N GLY A 81 -22.24 13.84 -43.74
CA GLY A 81 -22.31 12.85 -44.79
C GLY A 81 -22.17 13.56 -46.12
N ASP A 82 -21.00 13.44 -46.72
CA ASP A 82 -20.75 13.42 -48.16
C ASP A 82 -19.58 12.46 -48.41
#